data_AF-A0A7K1JNU5-F1
#
_entry.id   AF-A0A7K1JNU5-F1
#
_cell.length_a   1.000
_cell.length_b   1.000
_cell.length_c   1.000
_cell.angle_alpha   90.00
_cell.angle_beta   90.00
_cell.angle_gamma   90.00
#
_symmetry.space_group_name_H-M   'P 1'
#
loop_
_entity.id
_entity.type
_entity.pdbx_description
1 polymer ?
#
loop_
_entity_poly.entity_id
_entity_poly.type
_entity_poly.pdbx_seq_one_letter_code
_entity_poly.pdbx_strand_id
1 'polypeptide(L)'
;MTTGAKIGRPHLGKRHIVFVHVPGPARDALDQLKEAVGGDRGAVLADLACWQVGAPQLARFLTADHDWQSMVGSFAPSSGASEDSDIPRVTTRLPYVVRDAIDAIVRETGVARARLLADLACCAVGMPELARYVTFDAQKYRRIPVHADNQEVLALAM
;
A
#
# COMPACT_ATOMS: atom_id res chain seq x y z
N MET A 1 -22.42 22.45 -31.48
CA MET A 1 -21.47 21.37 -31.13
C MET A 1 -20.77 21.79 -29.86
N THR A 2 -21.26 21.34 -28.71
CA THR A 2 -20.81 21.83 -27.40
C THR A 2 -19.63 20.97 -26.95
N THR A 3 -18.42 21.51 -27.04
CA THR A 3 -17.19 20.89 -26.56
C THR A 3 -17.29 20.73 -25.05
N GLY A 4 -17.63 19.52 -24.58
CA GLY A 4 -17.69 19.19 -23.17
C GLY A 4 -16.30 19.40 -22.54
N ALA A 5 -16.13 20.49 -21.82
CA ALA A 5 -14.93 20.72 -21.02
C ALA A 5 -14.83 19.56 -20.01
N LYS A 6 -13.84 18.68 -20.19
CA LYS A 6 -13.50 17.67 -19.20
C LYS A 6 -13.13 18.42 -17.93
N ILE A 7 -14.00 18.39 -16.92
CA ILE A 7 -13.73 18.94 -15.59
C ILE A 7 -12.37 18.37 -15.17
N GLY A 8 -11.37 19.24 -15.05
CA GLY A 8 -10.04 18.84 -14.62
C GLY A 8 -10.16 18.20 -13.24
N ARG A 9 -9.58 17.01 -13.07
CA ARG A 9 -9.61 16.33 -11.77
C ARG A 9 -8.99 17.26 -10.72
N PRO A 10 -9.62 17.43 -9.53
CA PRO A 10 -9.10 18.30 -8.50
C PRO A 10 -7.65 17.95 -8.18
N HIS A 11 -6.79 18.97 -8.14
CA HIS A 11 -5.42 18.78 -7.71
C HIS A 11 -5.45 18.39 -6.23
N LEU A 12 -4.96 17.20 -5.89
CA LEU A 12 -4.99 16.68 -4.51
C LEU A 12 -3.69 17.01 -3.77
N GLY A 13 -3.18 18.22 -3.98
CA GLY A 13 -1.95 18.72 -3.38
C GLY A 13 -0.65 18.10 -3.91
N LYS A 14 0.45 18.41 -3.23
CA LYS A 14 1.80 17.92 -3.53
C LYS A 14 1.91 16.42 -3.22
N ARG A 15 2.53 15.67 -4.14
CA ARG A 15 2.75 14.23 -4.00
C ARG A 15 4.21 13.85 -4.19
N HIS A 16 4.68 12.88 -3.42
CA HIS A 16 6.02 12.33 -3.48
C HIS A 16 6.00 11.01 -4.27
N ILE A 17 6.90 10.87 -5.24
CA ILE A 17 7.01 9.65 -6.05
C ILE A 17 7.89 8.66 -5.29
N VAL A 18 7.37 7.45 -5.09
CA VAL A 18 8.12 6.34 -4.51
C VAL A 18 8.05 5.16 -5.45
N PHE A 19 9.15 4.44 -5.56
CA PHE A 19 9.23 3.21 -6.32
C PHE A 19 9.31 2.04 -5.36
N VAL A 20 8.39 1.11 -5.52
CA VAL A 20 8.14 0.02 -4.58
C VAL A 20 8.28 -1.29 -5.33
N HIS A 21 9.04 -2.23 -4.77
CA HIS A 21 9.18 -3.58 -5.32
C HIS A 21 8.20 -4.48 -4.58
N VAL A 22 7.05 -4.76 -5.21
CA VAL A 22 5.98 -5.55 -4.60
C VAL A 22 6.12 -7.01 -5.04
N PRO A 23 6.01 -8.01 -4.13
CA PRO A 23 5.98 -9.41 -4.50
C PRO A 23 4.88 -9.71 -5.54
N GLY A 24 5.14 -10.66 -6.44
CA GLY A 24 4.24 -11.02 -7.55
C GLY A 24 2.77 -11.24 -7.11
N PRO A 25 2.50 -12.11 -6.12
CA PRO A 25 1.12 -12.36 -5.68
C PRO A 25 0.42 -11.10 -5.13
N ALA A 26 1.13 -10.29 -4.35
CA ALA A 26 0.59 -9.05 -3.82
C ALA A 26 0.35 -8.00 -4.92
N ARG A 27 1.21 -7.97 -5.94
CA ARG A 27 0.99 -7.15 -7.14
C ARG A 27 -0.26 -7.60 -7.89
N ASP A 28 -0.48 -8.90 -8.07
CA ASP A 28 -1.63 -9.41 -8.80
C ASP A 28 -2.95 -9.08 -8.07
N ALA A 29 -2.94 -9.17 -6.73
CA ALA A 29 -4.05 -8.70 -5.90
C ALA A 29 -4.28 -7.18 -6.03
N LEU A 30 -3.21 -6.36 -6.09
CA LEU A 30 -3.34 -4.93 -6.39
C LEU A 30 -3.90 -4.69 -7.79
N ASP A 31 -3.57 -5.51 -8.78
CA ASP A 31 -4.12 -5.42 -10.12
C ASP A 31 -5.62 -5.76 -10.13
N GLN A 32 -6.05 -6.81 -9.42
CA GLN A 32 -7.47 -7.13 -9.22
C GLN A 32 -8.22 -5.98 -8.53
N LEU A 33 -7.64 -5.42 -7.48
CA LEU A 33 -8.22 -4.28 -6.77
C LEU A 33 -8.33 -3.05 -7.67
N LYS A 34 -7.29 -2.78 -8.47
CA LYS A 34 -7.26 -1.69 -9.45
C LYS A 34 -8.35 -1.84 -10.52
N GLU A 35 -8.60 -3.04 -11.02
CA GLU A 35 -9.71 -3.29 -11.95
C GLU A 35 -11.08 -3.06 -11.27
N ALA A 36 -11.22 -3.45 -10.01
CA ALA A 36 -12.48 -3.29 -9.26
C ALA A 36 -12.84 -1.82 -8.96
N VAL A 37 -11.86 -1.01 -8.54
CA VAL A 37 -12.11 0.40 -8.14
C VAL A 37 -11.85 1.42 -9.26
N GLY A 38 -11.29 0.97 -10.37
CA GLY A 38 -10.96 1.79 -11.54
C GLY A 38 -9.83 2.78 -11.26
N GLY A 39 -8.59 2.42 -11.62
CA GLY A 39 -7.44 3.32 -11.41
C GLY A 39 -6.12 2.80 -11.96
N ASP A 40 -5.02 3.33 -11.43
CA ASP A 40 -3.68 2.78 -11.64
C ASP A 40 -3.17 2.11 -10.36
N ARG A 41 -2.31 1.10 -10.50
CA ARG A 41 -1.77 0.33 -9.37
C ARG A 41 -1.07 1.21 -8.34
N GLY A 42 -0.37 2.25 -8.80
CA GLY A 42 0.32 3.21 -7.95
C GLY A 42 -0.63 4.04 -7.11
N ALA A 43 -1.79 4.38 -7.66
CA ALA A 43 -2.84 5.10 -6.95
C ALA A 43 -3.57 4.22 -5.94
N VAL A 44 -3.88 2.96 -6.27
CA VAL A 44 -4.43 2.00 -5.31
C VAL A 44 -3.46 1.82 -4.14
N LEU A 45 -2.17 1.62 -4.41
CA LEU A 45 -1.15 1.53 -3.36
C LEU A 45 -1.05 2.81 -2.52
N ALA A 46 -1.20 3.98 -3.15
CA ALA A 46 -1.21 5.24 -2.42
C ALA A 46 -2.42 5.35 -1.50
N ASP A 47 -3.59 4.90 -1.96
CA ASP A 47 -4.82 4.92 -1.19
C ASP A 47 -4.76 3.93 -0.02
N LEU A 48 -4.24 2.72 -0.23
CA LEU A 48 -3.99 1.77 0.86
C LEU A 48 -3.07 2.37 1.93
N ALA A 49 -2.01 3.09 1.52
CA ALA A 49 -1.17 3.81 2.45
C ALA A 49 -1.92 4.94 3.18
N CYS A 50 -2.84 5.64 2.51
CA CYS A 50 -3.70 6.65 3.14
C CYS A 50 -4.57 6.03 4.24
N TRP A 51 -5.20 4.88 3.97
CA TRP A 51 -5.98 4.13 4.95
C TRP A 51 -5.12 3.69 6.13
N GLN A 52 -3.94 3.15 5.87
CA GLN A 52 -3.06 2.64 6.92
C GLN A 52 -2.57 3.72 7.88
N VAL A 53 -2.35 4.95 7.40
CA VAL A 53 -1.92 6.07 8.26
C VAL A 53 -3.10 6.83 8.88
N GLY A 54 -4.32 6.33 8.76
CA GLY A 54 -5.53 6.98 9.30
C GLY A 54 -5.94 8.26 8.56
N ALA A 55 -5.57 8.38 7.28
CA ALA A 55 -5.93 9.50 6.42
C ALA A 55 -6.80 9.10 5.20
N PRO A 56 -7.90 8.32 5.38
CA PRO A 56 -8.71 7.82 4.28
C PRO A 56 -9.33 8.92 3.42
N GLN A 57 -9.52 10.13 3.95
CA GLN A 57 -9.99 11.31 3.21
C GLN A 57 -9.04 11.77 2.09
N LEU A 58 -7.79 11.28 2.08
CA LEU A 58 -6.81 11.55 1.03
C LEU A 58 -6.79 10.47 -0.08
N ALA A 59 -7.50 9.36 0.15
CA ALA A 59 -7.67 8.30 -0.84
C ALA A 59 -8.53 8.78 -2.01
N ARG A 60 -8.22 8.29 -3.21
CA ARG A 60 -8.87 8.71 -4.46
C ARG A 60 -9.94 7.74 -4.96
N PHE A 61 -9.68 6.45 -4.78
CA PHE A 61 -10.40 5.33 -5.37
C PHE A 61 -10.91 4.40 -4.27
N LEU A 62 -10.10 4.12 -3.25
CA LEU A 62 -10.55 3.39 -2.07
C LEU A 62 -11.27 4.34 -1.12
N THR A 63 -12.54 4.63 -1.39
CA THR A 63 -13.39 5.44 -0.51
C THR A 63 -14.10 4.55 0.50
N ALA A 64 -14.62 5.14 1.59
CA ALA A 64 -15.37 4.41 2.62
C ALA A 64 -16.67 3.76 2.07
N ASP A 65 -17.22 4.30 0.98
CA ASP A 65 -18.38 3.74 0.29
C ASP A 65 -18.05 2.47 -0.54
N HIS A 66 -16.78 2.23 -0.86
CA HIS A 66 -16.36 1.01 -1.53
C HIS A 66 -16.06 -0.09 -0.49
N ASP A 67 -16.72 -1.24 -0.62
CA ASP A 67 -16.45 -2.44 0.20
C ASP A 67 -15.18 -3.18 -0.27
N TRP A 68 -14.09 -2.43 -0.44
CA TRP A 68 -12.84 -2.95 -0.96
C TRP A 68 -12.13 -3.89 0.01
N GLN A 69 -12.40 -3.75 1.30
CA GLN A 69 -11.86 -4.63 2.33
C GLN A 69 -12.41 -6.06 2.18
N SER A 70 -13.70 -6.20 1.85
CA SER A 70 -14.30 -7.50 1.57
C SER A 70 -13.81 -8.10 0.24
N MET A 71 -13.48 -7.24 -0.75
CA MET A 71 -12.89 -7.68 -2.02
C MET A 71 -11.50 -8.29 -1.83
N VAL A 72 -10.68 -7.67 -0.97
CA VAL A 72 -9.32 -8.15 -0.67
C VAL A 72 -9.29 -9.59 -0.16
N GLY A 73 -10.21 -9.96 0.73
CA GLY A 73 -10.29 -11.33 1.25
C GLY A 73 -10.69 -12.39 0.22
N SER A 74 -11.15 -11.98 -0.97
CA SER A 74 -11.61 -12.86 -2.03
C SER A 74 -10.58 -13.04 -3.17
N PHE A 75 -9.46 -12.33 -3.14
CA PHE A 75 -8.46 -12.42 -4.20
C PHE A 75 -7.70 -13.74 -4.14
N ALA A 76 -7.83 -14.55 -5.18
CA ALA A 76 -7.03 -15.77 -5.32
C ALA A 76 -5.59 -15.37 -5.69
N PRO A 77 -4.57 -15.93 -5.01
CA PRO A 77 -3.20 -15.80 -5.48
C PRO A 77 -3.11 -16.46 -6.86
N SER A 78 -2.63 -15.73 -7.86
CA SER A 78 -2.38 -16.32 -9.16
C SER A 78 -1.25 -17.33 -9.02
N SER A 79 -1.49 -18.61 -9.34
CA SER A 79 -0.49 -19.70 -9.32
C SER A 79 0.67 -19.52 -10.31
N GLY A 80 0.75 -18.38 -10.99
CA GLY A 80 1.85 -18.02 -11.88
C GLY A 80 3.03 -17.43 -11.12
N ALA A 81 3.67 -18.24 -10.27
CA ALA A 81 5.01 -17.93 -9.78
C ALA A 81 5.98 -17.99 -10.98
N SER A 82 6.13 -16.88 -11.69
CA SER A 82 7.31 -16.69 -12.53
C SER A 82 8.47 -16.45 -11.58
N GLU A 83 9.17 -17.52 -11.24
CA GLU A 83 10.51 -17.49 -10.65
C GLU A 83 11.48 -16.91 -11.70
N ASP A 84 11.38 -15.62 -12.03
CA ASP A 84 12.36 -14.97 -12.89
C ASP A 84 12.53 -13.47 -12.57
N SER A 85 13.57 -13.22 -11.77
CA SER A 85 14.53 -12.09 -11.76
C SER A 85 14.11 -10.61 -11.75
N ASP A 86 12.84 -10.22 -11.79
CA ASP A 86 12.48 -8.80 -11.70
C ASP A 86 11.28 -8.58 -10.76
N ILE A 87 11.55 -8.26 -9.49
CA ILE A 87 10.46 -7.91 -8.54
C ILE A 87 9.78 -6.66 -9.10
N PRO A 88 8.52 -6.76 -9.55
CA PRO A 88 7.94 -5.74 -10.39
C PRO A 88 7.80 -4.41 -9.64
N ARG A 89 8.33 -3.36 -10.27
CA ARG A 89 8.36 -2.01 -9.72
C ARG A 89 7.00 -1.34 -9.89
N VAL A 90 6.38 -0.98 -8.77
CA VAL A 90 5.19 -0.14 -8.70
C VAL A 90 5.63 1.30 -8.41
N THR A 91 5.24 2.23 -9.28
CA THR A 91 5.46 3.66 -9.04
C THR A 91 4.23 4.22 -8.34
N THR A 92 4.35 4.66 -7.09
CA THR A 92 3.26 5.25 -6.32
C THR A 92 3.50 6.74 -6.05
N ARG A 93 2.41 7.49 -5.90
CA ARG A 93 2.42 8.94 -5.65
C ARG A 93 1.69 9.24 -4.34
N LEU A 94 2.45 9.30 -3.25
CA LEU A 94 1.92 9.52 -1.92
C LEU A 94 1.65 11.00 -1.65
N PRO A 95 0.51 11.37 -1.03
CA PRO A 95 0.37 12.68 -0.40
C PRO A 95 1.51 12.92 0.60
N TYR A 96 1.96 14.17 0.75
CA TYR A 96 3.06 14.48 1.67
C TYR A 96 2.75 14.10 3.12
N VAL A 97 1.53 14.33 3.61
CA VAL A 97 1.11 13.90 4.96
C VAL A 97 1.30 12.39 5.16
N VAL A 98 0.94 11.58 4.16
CA VAL A 98 1.13 10.12 4.21
C VAL A 98 2.60 9.77 4.17
N ARG A 99 3.38 10.43 3.31
CA ARG A 99 4.83 10.24 3.25
C ARG A 99 5.52 10.59 4.56
N ASP A 100 5.12 11.68 5.22
CA ASP A 100 5.70 12.12 6.48
C ASP A 100 5.34 11.15 7.62
N ALA A 101 4.10 10.62 7.63
CA ALA A 101 3.70 9.54 8.54
C ALA A 101 4.51 8.26 8.30
N ILE A 102 4.68 7.85 7.04
CA ILE A 102 5.55 6.71 6.71
C ILE A 102 7.00 6.99 7.12
N ASP A 103 7.50 8.22 6.99
CA ASP A 103 8.85 8.60 7.40
C ASP A 103 9.04 8.54 8.92
N ALA A 104 7.99 8.77 9.71
CA ALA A 104 8.01 8.50 11.14
C ALA A 104 8.20 7.00 11.41
N ILE A 105 7.44 6.13 10.73
CA ILE A 105 7.58 4.68 10.85
C ILE A 105 8.96 4.22 10.36
N VAL A 106 9.51 4.80 9.30
CA VAL A 106 10.87 4.52 8.79
C VAL A 106 11.91 4.82 9.86
N ARG A 107 11.79 5.96 10.56
CA ARG A 107 12.71 6.33 11.65
C ARG A 107 12.63 5.37 12.83
N GLU A 108 11.42 4.96 13.18
CA GLU A 108 11.18 3.99 14.26
C GLU A 108 11.64 2.58 13.87
N THR A 109 11.50 2.19 12.60
CA THR A 109 11.75 0.83 12.14
C THR A 109 13.14 0.58 11.54
N GLY A 110 13.87 1.61 11.12
CA GLY A 110 15.02 1.45 10.21
C GLY A 110 14.60 0.92 8.81
N VAL A 111 13.29 0.79 8.62
CA VAL A 111 12.50 0.43 7.45
C VAL A 111 12.72 1.31 6.23
N ALA A 112 13.49 0.97 5.19
CA ALA A 112 13.48 1.82 3.99
C ALA A 112 12.03 2.00 3.46
N ARG A 113 11.63 3.24 3.13
CA ARG A 113 10.25 3.59 2.73
C ARG A 113 9.67 2.63 1.68
N ALA A 114 10.44 2.31 0.65
CA ALA A 114 10.01 1.41 -0.42
C ALA A 114 9.71 -0.01 0.09
N ARG A 115 10.51 -0.52 1.03
CA ARG A 115 10.30 -1.84 1.64
C ARG A 115 9.05 -1.84 2.53
N LEU A 116 8.89 -0.80 3.32
CA LEU A 116 7.71 -0.61 4.16
C LEU A 116 6.42 -0.55 3.34
N LEU A 117 6.42 0.17 2.20
CA LEU A 117 5.27 0.21 1.30
C LEU A 117 4.99 -1.13 0.61
N ALA A 118 6.02 -1.94 0.35
CA ALA A 118 5.84 -3.28 -0.19
C ALA A 118 5.17 -4.19 0.84
N ASP A 119 5.66 -4.16 2.07
CA ASP A 119 5.10 -4.90 3.20
C ASP A 119 3.66 -4.45 3.51
N LEU A 120 3.40 -3.14 3.45
CA LEU A 120 2.06 -2.57 3.58
C LEU A 120 1.14 -3.11 2.49
N ALA A 121 1.60 -3.13 1.24
CA ALA A 121 0.81 -3.69 0.14
C ALA A 121 0.43 -5.14 0.45
N CYS A 122 1.39 -5.97 0.87
CA CYS A 122 1.18 -7.37 1.25
C CYS A 122 0.12 -7.51 2.35
N CYS A 123 0.25 -6.78 3.46
CA CYS A 123 -0.73 -6.82 4.54
C CYS A 123 -2.11 -6.32 4.10
N ALA A 124 -2.14 -5.24 3.33
CA ALA A 124 -3.37 -4.60 2.89
C ALA A 124 -4.12 -5.41 1.83
N VAL A 125 -3.45 -6.33 1.10
CA VAL A 125 -4.10 -7.31 0.22
C VAL A 125 -4.34 -8.67 0.89
N GLY A 126 -4.20 -8.76 2.22
CA GLY A 126 -4.49 -9.99 2.96
C GLY A 126 -3.41 -11.08 2.84
N MET A 127 -2.20 -10.72 2.43
CA MET A 127 -1.03 -11.61 2.30
C MET A 127 0.12 -11.20 3.24
N PRO A 128 -0.10 -11.09 4.57
CA PRO A 128 0.92 -10.63 5.50
C PRO A 128 2.16 -11.53 5.57
N GLU A 129 2.05 -12.81 5.17
CA GLU A 129 3.15 -13.77 5.10
C GLU A 129 4.21 -13.41 4.04
N LEU A 130 3.85 -12.56 3.06
CA LEU A 130 4.78 -12.06 2.05
C LEU A 130 5.57 -10.82 2.52
N ALA A 131 5.15 -10.20 3.62
CA ALA A 131 5.88 -9.09 4.21
C ALA A 131 7.21 -9.56 4.80
N ARG A 132 8.26 -8.77 4.62
CA ARG A 132 9.64 -9.17 4.97
C ARG A 132 10.23 -8.43 6.15
N TYR A 133 9.75 -7.22 6.44
CA TYR A 133 10.36 -6.37 7.45
C TYR A 133 9.37 -5.86 8.49
N VAL A 134 8.13 -5.58 8.09
CA VAL A 134 7.08 -5.04 8.96
C VAL A 134 5.74 -5.69 8.59
N THR A 135 4.91 -6.04 9.56
CA THR A 135 3.49 -6.35 9.34
C THR A 135 2.61 -5.21 9.84
N PHE A 136 1.45 -5.03 9.22
CA PHE A 136 0.46 -4.04 9.61
C PHE A 136 -0.77 -4.74 10.17
N ASP A 137 -1.24 -4.24 11.30
CA ASP A 137 -2.52 -4.52 11.95
C ASP A 137 -3.40 -3.27 11.80
N ALA A 138 -4.71 -3.40 12.00
CA ALA A 138 -5.73 -2.38 11.72
C ALA A 138 -5.45 -1.00 12.35
N GLN A 139 -4.58 -0.93 13.37
CA GLN A 139 -4.18 0.32 14.02
C GLN A 139 -2.68 0.43 14.34
N LYS A 140 -1.86 -0.60 14.08
CA LYS A 140 -0.45 -0.64 14.51
C LYS A 140 0.41 -1.37 13.50
N TYR A 141 1.68 -1.04 13.43
CA TYR A 141 2.66 -1.83 12.67
C TYR A 141 3.53 -2.64 13.66
N ARG A 142 4.05 -3.80 13.23
CA ARG A 142 4.93 -4.67 14.01
C ARG A 142 6.14 -5.04 13.18
N ARG A 143 7.35 -4.94 13.73
CA ARG A 143 8.56 -5.40 13.03
C ARG A 143 8.56 -6.92 12.90
N ILE A 144 9.04 -7.42 11.76
CA ILE A 144 9.32 -8.84 11.55
C ILE A 144 10.76 -9.11 12.00
N PRO A 145 11.00 -10.05 12.93
CA PRO A 145 12.34 -10.41 13.34
C PRO A 145 13.05 -11.11 12.17
N VAL A 146 14.05 -10.43 11.59
CA VAL A 146 14.84 -10.95 10.47
C VAL A 146 15.89 -11.98 10.95
N HIS A 147 16.16 -12.01 12.25
CA HIS A 147 16.99 -13.01 12.95
C HIS A 147 16.33 -13.34 14.30
N ALA A 148 16.39 -14.61 14.72
CA ALA A 148 15.71 -15.14 15.89
C ALA A 148 15.95 -14.34 17.20
N ASP A 149 15.01 -14.51 18.14
CA ASP A 149 15.09 -14.23 19.59
C ASP A 149 14.52 -12.96 20.23
N ASN A 150 13.77 -12.08 19.56
CA ASN A 150 12.95 -11.12 20.33
C ASN A 150 11.71 -10.60 19.58
N GLN A 151 10.53 -11.02 20.03
CA GLN A 151 9.25 -10.41 19.64
C GLN A 151 9.07 -9.09 20.39
N GLU A 152 9.67 -8.01 19.92
CA GLU A 152 9.27 -6.68 20.37
C GLU A 152 8.12 -6.17 19.51
N VAL A 153 6.90 -6.34 20.04
CA VAL A 153 5.72 -5.64 19.55
C VAL A 153 5.89 -4.17 19.93
N LEU A 154 6.39 -3.35 19.02
CA LEU A 154 6.43 -1.90 19.21
C LEU A 154 4.99 -1.37 19.21
N ALA A 155 4.45 -1.13 20.41
CA ALA A 155 3.19 -0.46 20.56
C ALA A 155 3.36 1.02 20.18
N LEU A 156 2.47 1.53 19.31
CA LEU A 156 2.26 2.96 19.11
C LEU A 156 2.18 3.64 20.49
N ALA A 157 3.17 4.46 20.84
CA ALA A 157 3.02 5.43 21.91
C ALA A 157 2.04 6.49 21.40
N MET A 158 0.97 6.67 22.18
CA MET A 158 -0.12 7.63 21.95
C MET A 158 0.39 9.08 21.89
#